data_AF-A0A9Q0CZP2-F1
#
_entry.id   AF-A0A9Q0CZP2-F1
#
_cell.length_a   1.000
_cell.length_b   1.000
_cell.length_c   1.000
_cell.angle_alpha   90.00
_cell.angle_beta   90.00
_cell.angle_gamma   90.00
#
_symmetry.space_group_name_H-M   'P 1'
#
loop_
_entity.id
_entity.type
_entity.pdbx_description
1 polymer ?
#
loop_
_entity_poly.entity_id
_entity_poly.type
_entity_poly.pdbx_seq_one_letter_code
_entity_poly.pdbx_strand_id
1 'polypeptide(L)'
;MGISALIGLKSTALLCSSYITRKLGLKWFSYPLLYASLISYLVSVASHPSINLPLLLGKSTDGSFPVWSKIIFAPFLIFIRIFVPVRRFKRREPLYTEISDGLYVGGWPTSLEDLPPGEISVIDCTCELPKCRALNGKAYLCVATWDTRAPQPSQIESAVRWASRKRAQKKPIYVHCAFGECPFLF
;
A
#
# COMPACT_ATOMS: atom_id res chain seq x y z
N MET A 1 -9.11 4.21 13.77
CA MET A 1 -7.75 4.73 14.07
C MET A 1 -6.94 4.72 12.79
N GLY A 2 -6.31 5.84 12.44
CA GLY A 2 -5.51 5.94 11.21
C GLY A 2 -4.20 5.16 11.29
N ILE A 3 -3.63 4.82 10.15
CA ILE A 3 -2.34 4.11 10.04
C ILE A 3 -1.22 4.80 10.81
N SER A 4 -1.21 6.13 10.85
CA SER A 4 -0.21 6.92 11.57
C SER A 4 -0.13 6.53 13.05
N ALA A 5 -1.27 6.31 13.72
CA ALA A 5 -1.32 5.94 15.13
C ALA A 5 -0.83 4.50 15.37
N LEU A 6 -1.22 3.56 14.51
CA LEU A 6 -0.81 2.16 14.62
C LEU A 6 0.70 2.00 14.37
N ILE A 7 1.23 2.70 13.35
CA ILE A 7 2.67 2.72 13.07
C ILE A 7 3.44 3.43 14.20
N GLY A 8 2.88 4.52 14.75
CA GLY A 8 3.49 5.25 15.87
C GLY A 8 3.57 4.42 17.16
N LEU A 9 2.54 3.64 17.47
CA LEU A 9 2.58 2.73 18.63
C LEU A 9 3.65 1.64 18.42
N LYS A 10 3.70 1.06 17.22
CA LYS A 10 4.72 0.08 16.84
C LYS A 10 6.13 0.66 16.94
N SER A 11 6.35 1.90 16.48
CA SER A 11 7.67 2.53 16.52
C SER A 11 8.15 2.74 17.96
N THR A 12 7.26 3.16 18.87
CA THR A 12 7.56 3.26 20.31
C THR A 12 7.91 1.90 20.92
N ALA A 13 7.14 0.85 20.62
CA ALA A 13 7.44 -0.49 21.11
C ALA A 13 8.83 -0.98 20.66
N LEU A 14 9.16 -0.79 19.37
CA LEU A 14 10.48 -1.15 18.83
C LEU A 14 11.62 -0.35 19.47
N LEU A 15 11.39 0.93 19.80
CA LEU A 15 12.37 1.76 20.50
C LEU A 15 12.63 1.23 21.91
N CYS A 16 11.58 0.92 22.66
CA CYS A 16 11.68 0.33 23.99
C CYS A 16 12.41 -1.02 23.95
N SER A 17 12.08 -1.89 23.00
CA SER A 17 12.78 -3.17 22.81
C SER A 17 14.25 -2.98 22.45
N SER A 18 14.58 -2.00 21.61
CA SER A 18 15.97 -1.65 21.29
C SER A 18 16.75 -1.18 22.53
N TYR A 19 16.13 -0.37 23.39
CA TYR A 19 16.73 0.09 24.64
C TYR A 19 16.97 -1.05 25.64
N ILE A 20 15.98 -1.94 25.81
CA ILE A 20 16.09 -3.10 26.71
C ILE A 20 17.17 -4.06 26.22
N THR A 21 17.19 -4.42 24.93
CA THR A 21 18.22 -5.31 24.36
C THR A 21 19.63 -4.73 24.48
N ARG A 22 19.76 -3.40 24.38
CA ARG A 22 21.05 -2.70 24.62
C ARG A 22 21.49 -2.79 26.08
N LYS A 23 20.56 -2.67 27.04
CA LYS A 23 20.86 -2.87 28.47
C LYS A 23 21.26 -4.31 28.80
N LEU A 24 20.68 -5.29 28.09
CA LEU A 24 21.01 -6.71 28.24
C LEU A 24 22.34 -7.12 27.56
N GLY A 25 23.11 -6.16 27.01
CA GLY A 25 24.39 -6.44 26.34
C GLY A 25 24.29 -6.96 24.91
N LEU A 26 23.07 -7.16 24.39
CA LEU A 26 22.78 -7.68 23.04
C LEU A 26 22.83 -6.55 21.98
N LYS A 27 23.98 -5.86 21.89
CA LYS A 27 24.15 -4.66 21.05
C LYS A 27 23.86 -4.92 19.56
N TRP A 28 24.19 -6.10 19.05
CA TRP A 28 23.96 -6.50 17.65
C TRP A 28 22.47 -6.51 17.27
N PHE A 29 21.58 -6.91 18.18
CA PHE A 29 20.13 -6.92 17.93
C PHE A 29 19.48 -5.55 18.13
N SER A 30 20.12 -4.65 18.90
CA SER A 30 19.59 -3.31 19.20
C SER A 30 19.60 -2.38 17.98
N TYR A 31 20.65 -2.42 17.15
CA TYR A 31 20.81 -1.56 15.97
C TYR A 31 19.69 -1.73 14.91
N PRO A 32 19.34 -2.94 14.43
CA PRO A 32 18.26 -3.10 13.46
C PRO A 32 16.89 -2.72 14.03
N LEU A 33 16.67 -2.94 15.33
CA LEU A 33 15.44 -2.51 16.01
C LEU A 33 15.32 -0.99 16.09
N LEU A 34 16.43 -0.30 16.40
CA LEU A 34 16.46 1.17 16.41
C LEU A 34 16.20 1.73 15.02
N TYR A 35 16.85 1.17 14.00
CA TYR A 35 16.64 1.55 12.61
C TYR A 35 15.18 1.37 12.19
N ALA A 36 14.59 0.21 12.48
CA ALA A 36 13.18 -0.07 12.17
C ALA A 36 12.22 0.88 12.91
N SER A 37 12.56 1.28 14.15
CA SER A 37 11.80 2.27 14.91
C SER A 37 11.85 3.66 14.26
N LEU A 38 13.04 4.15 13.90
CA LEU A 38 13.22 5.46 13.26
C LEU A 38 12.48 5.56 11.93
N ILE A 39 12.61 4.54 11.08
CA ILE A 39 11.88 4.47 9.80
C ILE A 39 10.36 4.43 10.03
N SER A 40 9.89 3.66 11.02
CA SER A 40 8.46 3.61 11.35
C SER A 40 7.95 4.97 11.86
N TYR A 41 8.73 5.69 12.67
CA TYR A 41 8.38 7.06 13.09
C TYR A 41 8.27 8.01 11.90
N LEU A 42 9.24 7.97 10.99
CA LEU A 42 9.23 8.82 9.80
C LEU A 42 7.99 8.55 8.92
N VAL A 43 7.61 7.27 8.76
CA VAL A 43 6.37 6.90 8.04
C VAL A 43 5.12 7.32 8.81
N SER A 44 5.11 7.22 10.13
CA SER A 44 3.99 7.69 10.97
C SER A 44 3.76 9.20 10.81
N VAL A 45 4.83 9.98 10.78
CA VAL A 45 4.79 11.43 10.53
C VAL A 45 4.32 11.71 9.09
N ALA A 46 4.88 11.04 8.09
CA ALA A 46 4.49 11.26 6.69
C ALA A 46 3.04 10.85 6.36
N SER A 47 2.48 9.88 7.08
CA SER A 47 1.08 9.44 6.98
C SER A 47 0.11 10.25 7.85
N HIS A 48 0.61 11.19 8.65
CA HIS A 48 -0.20 12.07 9.49
C HIS A 48 -1.11 12.97 8.62
N PRO A 49 -2.37 13.26 9.04
CA PRO A 49 -3.33 14.01 8.22
C PRO A 49 -2.80 15.37 7.75
N SER A 50 -2.05 16.03 8.61
CA SER A 50 -1.53 17.38 8.36
C SER A 50 -0.37 17.42 7.35
N ILE A 51 0.32 16.30 7.13
CA ILE A 51 1.48 16.24 6.23
C ILE A 51 1.10 15.53 4.94
N ASN A 52 0.50 14.34 5.05
CA ASN A 52 -0.01 13.54 3.93
C ASN A 52 0.94 13.50 2.72
N LEU A 53 2.13 12.90 2.88
CA LEU A 53 3.16 12.85 1.85
C LEU A 53 3.28 11.42 1.25
N PRO A 54 2.39 10.99 0.35
CA PRO A 54 2.41 9.64 -0.23
C PRO A 54 3.60 9.40 -1.17
N LEU A 55 4.24 10.48 -1.64
CA LEU A 55 5.43 10.42 -2.48
C LEU A 55 6.70 10.05 -1.71
N LEU A 56 6.65 9.96 -0.38
CA LEU A 56 7.83 9.67 0.45
C LEU A 56 8.57 8.40 0.03
N LEU A 57 7.83 7.35 -0.31
CA LEU A 57 8.41 6.07 -0.73
C LEU A 57 8.91 6.11 -2.18
N GLY A 58 8.66 7.19 -2.93
CA GLY A 58 9.12 7.37 -4.30
C GLY A 58 8.52 6.35 -5.27
N LYS A 59 7.29 5.87 -5.02
CA LYS A 59 6.61 4.92 -5.90
C LYS A 59 6.39 5.55 -7.27
N SER A 60 6.94 4.93 -8.30
CA SER A 60 6.77 5.36 -9.69
C SER A 60 5.34 5.12 -10.18
N THR A 61 4.97 5.79 -11.28
CA THR A 61 3.67 5.60 -11.96
C THR A 61 3.43 4.15 -12.38
N ASP A 62 4.51 3.39 -12.62
CA ASP A 62 4.47 1.95 -12.96
C ASP A 62 4.39 1.02 -11.73
N GLY A 63 4.28 1.59 -10.53
CA GLY A 63 4.15 0.88 -9.26
C GLY A 63 5.45 0.23 -8.76
N SER A 64 6.58 0.60 -9.35
CA SER A 64 7.91 0.19 -8.93
C SER A 64 8.47 1.15 -7.88
N PHE A 65 9.32 0.62 -6.98
CA PHE A 65 10.09 1.44 -6.05
C PHE A 65 11.54 1.55 -6.51
N PRO A 66 12.16 2.73 -6.40
CA PRO A 66 13.59 2.89 -6.66
C PRO A 66 14.42 2.12 -5.64
N VAL A 67 15.64 1.74 -6.03
CA VAL A 67 16.51 0.89 -5.20
C VAL A 67 16.83 1.54 -3.85
N TRP A 68 17.09 2.85 -3.84
CA TRP A 68 17.34 3.59 -2.60
C TRP A 68 16.17 3.52 -1.62
N SER A 69 14.93 3.64 -2.12
CA SER A 69 13.73 3.56 -1.29
C SER A 69 13.55 2.16 -0.71
N LYS A 70 13.81 1.12 -1.50
CA LYS A 70 13.77 -0.27 -1.03
C LYS A 70 14.76 -0.53 0.10
N ILE A 71 15.95 0.07 0.07
CA ILE A 71 16.97 -0.11 1.11
C ILE A 71 16.59 0.68 2.37
N ILE A 72 16.23 1.95 2.23
CA ILE A 72 15.89 2.82 3.37
C ILE A 72 14.60 2.33 4.06
N PHE A 73 13.57 2.07 3.27
CA PHE A 73 12.26 1.67 3.78
C PHE A 73 12.06 0.15 3.86
N ALA A 74 13.11 -0.66 3.65
CA ALA A 74 13.07 -2.12 3.76
C ALA A 74 12.27 -2.64 4.97
N PRO A 75 12.54 -2.22 6.23
CA PRO A 75 11.84 -2.77 7.39
C PRO A 75 10.35 -2.47 7.37
N PHE A 76 9.94 -1.32 6.82
CA PHE A 76 8.55 -0.94 6.68
C PHE A 76 7.86 -1.69 5.53
N LEU A 77 8.50 -1.74 4.37
CA LEU A 77 7.96 -2.42 3.17
C LEU A 77 7.80 -3.93 3.40
N ILE A 78 8.76 -4.58 4.06
CA ILE A 78 8.67 -6.00 4.43
C ILE A 78 7.50 -6.21 5.40
N PHE A 79 7.38 -5.34 6.40
CA PHE A 79 6.29 -5.41 7.37
C PHE A 79 4.92 -5.33 6.70
N ILE A 80 4.69 -4.33 5.83
CA ILE A 80 3.41 -4.18 5.13
C ILE A 80 3.12 -5.36 4.21
N ARG A 81 4.12 -5.87 3.48
CA ARG A 81 3.96 -7.05 2.61
C ARG A 81 3.53 -8.31 3.36
N ILE A 82 3.92 -8.45 4.64
CA ILE A 82 3.48 -9.57 5.48
C ILE A 82 2.15 -9.26 6.14
N PHE A 83 1.98 -8.03 6.63
CA PHE A 83 0.80 -7.60 7.36
C PHE A 83 -0.47 -7.65 6.52
N VAL A 84 -0.39 -7.25 5.24
CA VAL A 84 -1.56 -7.20 4.34
C VAL A 84 -2.15 -8.60 4.09
N PRO A 85 -1.39 -9.61 3.63
CA PRO A 85 -1.89 -10.97 3.49
C PRO A 85 -2.36 -11.58 4.82
N VAL A 86 -1.65 -11.35 5.93
CA VAL A 86 -2.02 -11.90 7.24
C VAL A 86 -3.35 -11.32 7.73
N ARG A 87 -3.54 -9.99 7.64
CA ARG A 87 -4.79 -9.35 8.01
C ARG A 87 -5.94 -9.81 7.12
N ARG A 88 -5.67 -10.00 5.83
CA ARG A 88 -6.64 -10.54 4.86
C ARG A 88 -7.03 -11.98 5.17
N PHE A 89 -6.07 -12.85 5.47
CA PHE A 89 -6.33 -14.25 5.84
C PHE A 89 -7.26 -14.35 7.07
N LYS A 90 -7.13 -13.41 8.01
CA LYS A 90 -8.03 -13.34 9.18
C LYS A 90 -9.46 -12.92 8.83
N ARG A 91 -9.67 -12.09 7.80
CA ARG A 91 -11.00 -11.56 7.42
C ARG A 91 -11.83 -12.50 6.55
N ARG A 92 -11.20 -13.42 5.80
CA ARG A 92 -11.88 -14.39 4.91
C ARG A 92 -12.86 -13.76 3.89
N GLU A 93 -12.68 -12.48 3.57
CA GLU A 93 -13.48 -11.76 2.57
C GLU A 93 -12.99 -12.08 1.15
N PRO A 94 -13.89 -12.06 0.14
CA PRO A 94 -13.49 -12.17 -1.26
C PRO A 94 -12.50 -11.04 -1.61
N LEU A 95 -11.44 -11.34 -2.37
CA LEU A 95 -10.38 -10.37 -2.67
C LEU A 95 -10.93 -9.15 -3.38
N TYR A 96 -11.79 -9.40 -4.35
CA TYR A 96 -12.42 -8.40 -5.17
C TYR A 96 -13.92 -8.66 -5.25
N THR A 97 -14.69 -7.60 -5.47
CA THR A 97 -16.13 -7.63 -5.72
C THR A 97 -16.42 -6.82 -6.97
N GLU A 98 -17.33 -7.30 -7.80
CA GLU A 98 -17.84 -6.54 -8.94
C GLU A 98 -18.93 -5.58 -8.44
N ILE A 99 -18.72 -4.28 -8.66
CA ILE A 99 -19.66 -3.23 -8.23
C ILE A 99 -20.57 -2.82 -9.39
N SER A 100 -20.07 -2.92 -10.62
CA SER A 100 -20.79 -2.64 -11.85
C SER A 100 -20.16 -3.45 -12.98
N ASP A 101 -20.86 -3.64 -14.10
CA ASP A 101 -20.40 -4.43 -15.23
C ASP A 101 -18.97 -4.04 -15.67
N GLY A 102 -18.03 -4.96 -15.44
CA GLY A 102 -16.62 -4.79 -15.73
C GLY A 102 -15.89 -3.78 -14.84
N LEU A 103 -16.40 -3.50 -13.64
CA LEU A 103 -15.77 -2.67 -12.60
C LEU A 103 -15.64 -3.49 -11.31
N TYR A 104 -14.40 -3.83 -11.00
CA TYR A 104 -14.01 -4.64 -9.86
C TYR A 104 -13.25 -3.79 -8.84
N VAL A 105 -13.50 -4.06 -7.57
CA VAL A 105 -12.86 -3.36 -6.45
C VAL A 105 -12.35 -4.38 -5.45
N GLY A 106 -11.09 -4.26 -5.06
CA GLY A 106 -10.48 -5.25 -4.18
C GLY A 106 -9.21 -4.84 -3.46
N GLY A 107 -8.63 -5.81 -2.77
CA GLY A 107 -7.35 -5.68 -2.08
C GLY A 107 -6.15 -5.84 -2.99
N TRP A 108 -4.95 -5.65 -2.44
CA TRP A 108 -3.73 -5.81 -3.21
C TRP A 108 -3.55 -7.28 -3.69
N PRO A 109 -3.42 -7.50 -5.01
CA PRO A 109 -3.31 -8.85 -5.56
C PRO A 109 -1.91 -9.42 -5.36
N THR A 110 -1.80 -10.65 -4.88
CA THR A 110 -0.50 -11.33 -4.67
C THR A 110 -0.19 -12.31 -5.80
N SER A 111 -1.21 -12.89 -6.43
CA SER A 111 -1.09 -13.87 -7.52
C SER A 111 -1.96 -13.47 -8.74
N LEU A 112 -1.94 -14.31 -9.79
CA LEU A 112 -2.86 -14.17 -10.94
C LEU A 112 -4.29 -14.62 -10.59
N GLU A 113 -4.44 -15.59 -9.69
CA GLU A 113 -5.73 -16.10 -9.20
C GLU A 113 -6.51 -15.04 -8.40
N ASP A 114 -5.76 -14.11 -7.83
CA ASP A 114 -6.23 -12.93 -7.10
C ASP A 114 -6.79 -11.83 -8.03
N LEU A 115 -6.73 -11.99 -9.35
CA LEU A 115 -7.20 -10.98 -10.30
C LEU A 115 -8.57 -11.33 -10.90
N PRO A 116 -9.39 -10.32 -11.24
CA PRO A 116 -10.57 -10.53 -12.05
C PRO A 116 -10.20 -11.14 -13.42
N PRO A 117 -11.10 -11.94 -14.02
CA PRO A 117 -10.82 -12.58 -15.30
C PRO A 117 -10.64 -11.57 -16.43
N GLY A 118 -9.75 -11.90 -17.39
CA GLY A 118 -9.57 -11.17 -18.63
C GLY A 118 -8.46 -10.09 -18.64
N GLU A 119 -8.53 -9.23 -19.66
CA GLU A 119 -7.54 -8.17 -19.89
C GLU A 119 -7.91 -6.89 -19.11
N ILE A 120 -7.72 -6.96 -17.79
CA ILE A 120 -8.05 -5.86 -16.88
C ILE A 120 -7.09 -4.67 -16.98
N SER A 121 -7.62 -3.48 -16.71
CA SER A 121 -6.88 -2.25 -16.47
C SER A 121 -6.90 -1.91 -14.99
N VAL A 122 -5.75 -1.67 -14.38
CA VAL A 122 -5.60 -1.57 -12.93
C VAL A 122 -5.38 -0.14 -12.46
N ILE A 123 -6.11 0.25 -11.42
CA ILE A 123 -5.90 1.49 -10.67
C ILE A 123 -5.42 1.09 -9.27
N ASP A 124 -4.17 1.43 -8.96
CA ASP A 124 -3.54 1.12 -7.68
C ASP A 124 -3.58 2.35 -6.77
N CYS A 125 -4.36 2.26 -5.69
CA CYS A 125 -4.53 3.32 -4.69
C CYS A 125 -3.58 3.16 -3.49
N THR A 126 -2.43 2.51 -3.65
CA THR A 126 -1.46 2.28 -2.57
C THR A 126 -0.16 3.01 -2.84
N CYS A 127 0.45 3.58 -1.81
CA CYS A 127 1.80 4.15 -1.91
C CYS A 127 2.87 3.18 -1.37
N GLU A 128 2.47 2.24 -0.53
CA GLU A 128 3.31 1.37 0.27
C GLU A 128 3.51 -0.04 -0.32
N LEU A 129 2.64 -0.47 -1.23
CA LEU A 129 2.69 -1.79 -1.83
C LEU A 129 3.27 -1.72 -3.25
N PRO A 130 4.13 -2.68 -3.65
CA PRO A 130 4.68 -2.73 -5.00
C PRO A 130 3.64 -3.27 -5.99
N LYS A 131 3.82 -2.96 -7.28
CA LYS A 131 3.08 -3.65 -8.34
C LYS A 131 3.33 -5.16 -8.29
N CYS A 132 2.26 -5.94 -8.33
CA CYS A 132 2.32 -7.39 -8.45
C CYS A 132 2.85 -7.80 -9.84
N ARG A 133 3.70 -8.83 -9.91
CA ARG A 133 4.24 -9.32 -11.18
C ARG A 133 3.16 -9.80 -12.15
N ALA A 134 2.02 -10.28 -11.61
CA ALA A 134 0.83 -10.67 -12.36
C ALA A 134 0.22 -9.52 -13.20
N LEU A 135 0.58 -8.27 -12.90
CA LEU A 135 0.12 -7.07 -13.60
C LEU A 135 1.09 -6.57 -14.67
N ASN A 136 2.21 -7.26 -14.88
CA ASN A 136 3.15 -6.88 -15.95
C ASN A 136 2.49 -7.01 -17.33
N GLY A 137 2.65 -5.98 -18.16
CA GLY A 137 2.03 -5.90 -19.48
C GLY A 137 0.56 -5.47 -19.48
N LYS A 138 -0.10 -5.35 -18.31
CA LYS A 138 -1.47 -4.81 -18.19
C LYS A 138 -1.44 -3.28 -18.06
N ALA A 139 -2.51 -2.62 -18.49
CA ALA A 139 -2.65 -1.18 -18.29
C ALA A 139 -2.73 -0.87 -16.80
N TYR A 140 -1.86 0.01 -16.31
CA TYR A 140 -1.69 0.27 -14.88
C TYR A 140 -1.60 1.78 -14.62
N LEU A 141 -2.33 2.24 -13.61
CA LEU A 141 -2.32 3.62 -13.15
C LEU A 141 -2.09 3.62 -11.63
N CYS A 142 -0.98 4.17 -11.17
CA CYS A 142 -0.73 4.38 -9.74
C CYS A 142 -1.31 5.73 -9.28
N VAL A 143 -2.25 5.68 -8.34
CA VAL A 143 -2.71 6.83 -7.56
C VAL A 143 -2.18 6.65 -6.14
N ALA A 144 -0.93 7.07 -5.92
CA ALA A 144 -0.27 6.83 -4.64
C ALA A 144 -0.99 7.56 -3.49
N THR A 145 -1.61 6.77 -2.61
CA THR A 145 -2.27 7.24 -1.39
C THR A 145 -1.89 6.36 -0.21
N TRP A 146 -1.80 6.96 0.98
CA TRP A 146 -1.69 6.19 2.21
C TRP A 146 -3.00 5.46 2.48
N ASP A 147 -2.93 4.23 2.97
CA ASP A 147 -4.13 3.54 3.43
C ASP A 147 -4.84 4.37 4.53
N THR A 148 -6.18 4.31 4.56
CA THR A 148 -7.09 5.23 5.29
C THR A 148 -7.13 6.69 4.81
N ARG A 149 -6.48 7.05 3.69
CA ARG A 149 -6.57 8.39 3.08
C ARG A 149 -7.27 8.38 1.74
N ALA A 150 -7.97 9.47 1.46
CA ALA A 150 -8.49 9.75 0.13
C ALA A 150 -7.43 10.45 -0.74
N PRO A 151 -7.38 10.14 -2.05
CA PRO A 151 -6.61 10.92 -3.01
C PRO A 151 -7.19 12.33 -3.15
N GLN A 152 -6.41 13.24 -3.72
CA GLN A 152 -6.89 14.58 -4.04
C GLN A 152 -8.01 14.52 -5.10
N PRO A 153 -8.98 15.43 -5.09
CA PRO A 153 -10.06 15.46 -6.09
C PRO A 153 -9.59 15.47 -7.54
N SER A 154 -8.45 16.12 -7.83
CA SER A 154 -7.85 16.12 -9.17
C SER A 154 -7.28 14.75 -9.59
N GLN A 155 -6.74 13.99 -8.63
CA GLN A 155 -6.25 12.63 -8.87
C GLN A 155 -7.42 11.67 -9.09
N ILE A 156 -8.50 11.86 -8.33
CA ILE A 156 -9.77 11.16 -8.48
C ILE A 156 -10.31 11.37 -9.90
N GLU A 157 -10.44 12.63 -10.32
CA GLU A 157 -10.95 12.97 -11.65
C GLU A 157 -10.07 12.39 -12.76
N SER A 158 -8.75 12.44 -12.60
CA SER A 158 -7.80 11.86 -13.55
C SER A 158 -7.95 10.33 -13.64
N ALA A 159 -8.14 9.66 -12.50
CA ALA A 159 -8.36 8.21 -12.44
C ALA A 159 -9.69 7.81 -13.09
N VAL A 160 -10.77 8.56 -12.83
CA VAL A 160 -12.08 8.34 -13.45
C VAL A 160 -12.00 8.56 -14.96
N ARG A 161 -11.38 9.64 -15.43
CA ARG A 161 -11.19 9.89 -16.88
C ARG A 161 -10.39 8.76 -17.54
N TRP A 162 -9.36 8.27 -16.87
CA TRP A 162 -8.56 7.13 -17.36
C TRP A 162 -9.39 5.84 -17.41
N ALA A 163 -10.16 5.55 -16.36
CA ALA A 163 -11.05 4.40 -16.28
C ALA A 163 -12.10 4.43 -17.39
N SER A 164 -12.75 5.56 -17.63
CA SER A 164 -13.73 5.73 -18.70
C SER A 164 -13.15 5.46 -20.09
N ARG A 165 -11.93 5.93 -20.36
CA ARG A 165 -11.24 5.61 -21.63
C ARG A 165 -10.97 4.12 -21.80
N LYS A 166 -10.62 3.42 -20.72
CA LYS A 166 -10.38 1.97 -20.75
C LYS A 166 -11.66 1.16 -20.87
N ARG A 167 -12.75 1.58 -20.22
CA ARG A 167 -14.09 0.99 -20.40
C ARG A 167 -14.61 1.16 -21.81
N ALA A 168 -14.37 2.30 -22.47
CA ALA A 168 -14.71 2.50 -23.87
C ALA A 168 -13.99 1.50 -24.82
N GLN A 169 -12.83 0.96 -24.40
CA GLN A 169 -12.10 -0.10 -25.11
C GLN A 169 -12.56 -1.51 -24.72
N LYS A 170 -13.69 -1.65 -24.00
CA LYS A 170 -14.21 -2.91 -23.44
C LYS A 170 -13.24 -3.63 -22.51
N LYS A 171 -12.32 -2.89 -21.88
CA LYS A 171 -11.39 -3.44 -20.88
C LYS A 171 -11.98 -3.27 -19.48
N PRO A 172 -12.14 -4.35 -18.69
CA PRO A 172 -12.60 -4.23 -17.32
C PRO A 172 -11.62 -3.42 -16.46
N ILE A 173 -12.13 -2.73 -15.46
CA ILE A 173 -11.34 -1.92 -14.52
C ILE A 173 -11.24 -2.66 -13.20
N TYR A 174 -10.03 -2.75 -12.67
CA TYR A 174 -9.76 -3.25 -11.34
C TYR A 174 -9.15 -2.15 -10.48
N VAL A 175 -9.92 -1.63 -9.52
CA VAL A 175 -9.44 -0.64 -8.55
C VAL A 175 -9.05 -1.38 -7.28
N HIS A 176 -7.81 -1.22 -6.82
CA HIS A 176 -7.41 -1.84 -5.58
C HIS A 176 -6.78 -0.90 -4.57
N CYS A 177 -7.06 -1.17 -3.30
CA CYS A 177 -6.39 -0.58 -2.15
C CYS A 177 -5.55 -1.66 -1.45
N ALA A 178 -4.95 -1.36 -0.30
CA ALA A 178 -4.24 -2.35 0.50
C ALA A 178 -5.17 -3.48 0.97
N PHE A 179 -6.37 -3.13 1.46
CA PHE A 179 -7.28 -4.07 2.13
C PHE A 179 -8.62 -4.32 1.40
N GLY A 180 -8.89 -3.63 0.30
CA GLY A 180 -10.18 -3.74 -0.41
C GLY A 180 -11.30 -2.83 0.12
N GLU A 181 -11.12 -2.25 1.31
CA GLU A 181 -11.98 -1.18 1.82
C GLU A 181 -11.54 0.17 1.25
N CYS A 182 -11.63 0.34 -0.06
CA CYS A 182 -11.31 1.62 -0.67
C CYS A 182 -12.43 2.61 -0.28
N PRO A 183 -12.15 3.69 0.49
CA PRO A 183 -13.17 4.67 0.90
C PRO A 183 -13.70 5.53 -0.27
N PHE A 184 -13.49 5.08 -1.51
CA PHE A 184 -13.61 5.85 -2.73
C PHE A 184 -14.86 5.49 -3.56
N LEU A 185 -15.58 4.42 -3.21
CA LEU A 185 -16.75 4.01 -3.99
C LEU A 185 -18.03 4.45 -3.29
N PHE A 186 -18.59 5.51 -3.86
CA PHE A 186 -19.99 5.90 -3.76
C PHE A 186 -20.86 4.94 -4.57
#